data_AF-D4Z4D7-F1
#
_entry.id   AF-D4Z4D7-F1
#
_cell.length_a   1.000
_cell.length_b   1.000
_cell.length_c   1.000
_cell.angle_alpha   90.00
_cell.angle_beta   90.00
_cell.angle_gamma   90.00
#
_symmetry.space_group_name_H-M   'P 1'
#
loop_
_entity.id
_entity.type
_entity.pdbx_description
1 polymer ?
#
loop_
_entity_poly.entity_id
_entity_poly.type
_entity_poly.pdbx_seq_one_letter_code
_entity_poly.pdbx_strand_id
1 'polypeptide(L)'
;MLGHAWERAPEDSLNFKPDGPDDDWRVRNGIEYIDQFFADTFKPTARLIEQNATFFAGLANVREIKIMGHGLAEVDAPYIDEIMRQVDLTTTRWTVSIYGDLDARRAQFGQYPIAPNLVDYRSLADF
;
A
#
# COMPACT_ATOMS: atom_id res chain seq x y z
N MET A 1 -6.88 -10.40 -5.52
CA MET A 1 -5.67 -9.76 -6.07
C MET A 1 -4.77 -9.39 -4.90
N LEU A 2 -3.64 -10.10 -4.74
CA LEU A 2 -2.57 -9.70 -3.83
C LEU A 2 -1.71 -8.71 -4.62
N GLY A 3 -1.84 -7.41 -4.35
CA GLY A 3 -1.05 -6.39 -5.02
C GLY A 3 0.29 -6.23 -4.31
N HIS A 4 1.40 -6.33 -5.04
CA HIS A 4 2.73 -6.05 -4.53
C HIS A 4 3.07 -4.57 -4.79
N ALA A 5 3.68 -3.89 -3.82
CA ALA A 5 4.11 -2.48 -3.95
C ALA A 5 5.52 -2.31 -4.53
N TRP A 6 6.18 -3.41 -4.85
CA TRP A 6 7.54 -3.36 -5.37
C TRP A 6 7.53 -3.14 -6.89
N GLU A 7 8.10 -2.02 -7.32
CA GLU A 7 8.38 -1.75 -8.73
C GLU A 7 9.72 -2.41 -9.08
N ARG A 8 9.71 -3.41 -9.97
CA ARG A 8 10.94 -4.04 -10.45
C ARG A 8 11.60 -3.18 -11.50
N ALA A 9 12.85 -2.83 -11.29
CA ALA A 9 13.69 -2.24 -12.32
C ALA A 9 14.12 -3.33 -13.33
N PRO A 10 14.46 -2.97 -14.58
CA PRO A 10 14.97 -3.93 -15.57
C PRO A 10 16.18 -4.73 -15.08
N GLU A 11 16.98 -4.12 -14.20
CA GLU A 11 18.16 -4.70 -13.54
C GLU A 11 17.85 -5.72 -12.44
N ASP A 12 16.61 -5.76 -11.95
CA ASP A 12 16.14 -6.80 -11.04
C ASP A 12 15.75 -8.09 -11.79
N SER A 13 15.62 -8.04 -13.12
CA SER A 13 15.32 -9.23 -13.91
C SER A 13 16.52 -10.18 -13.93
N LEU A 14 16.26 -11.47 -13.71
CA LEU A 14 17.29 -12.50 -13.89
C LEU A 14 17.75 -12.62 -15.35
N ASN A 15 17.03 -11.99 -16.30
CA ASN A 15 17.42 -11.87 -17.70
C ASN A 15 18.29 -10.63 -18.00
N PHE A 16 18.56 -9.74 -17.03
CA PHE A 16 19.25 -8.46 -17.28
C PHE A 16 20.68 -8.64 -17.84
N LYS A 17 21.36 -9.73 -17.47
CA LYS A 17 22.63 -10.16 -18.07
C LYS A 17 22.54 -11.65 -18.37
N PRO A 18 22.29 -12.04 -19.63
CA PRO A 18 22.27 -13.45 -19.99
C PRO A 18 23.69 -14.03 -19.85
N ASP A 19 23.83 -15.03 -18.99
CA ASP A 19 25.09 -15.74 -18.76
C ASP A 19 25.34 -16.74 -19.90
N GLY A 20 26.11 -16.30 -20.90
CA GLY A 20 26.80 -17.19 -21.84
C GLY A 20 25.93 -18.08 -22.75
N PRO A 21 26.55 -19.01 -23.50
CA PRO A 21 25.90 -19.79 -24.55
C PRO A 21 24.92 -20.87 -24.07
N ASP A 22 24.70 -21.01 -22.75
CA ASP A 22 23.81 -21.99 -22.10
C ASP A 22 22.47 -21.38 -21.65
N ASP A 23 22.12 -20.19 -22.13
CA ASP A 23 20.85 -19.54 -21.83
C ASP A 23 19.66 -20.31 -22.46
N ASP A 24 19.12 -21.27 -21.71
CA ASP A 24 17.98 -22.11 -22.12
C ASP A 24 16.74 -21.22 -22.30
N TRP A 25 16.24 -21.19 -23.53
CA TRP A 25 15.04 -20.44 -23.93
C TRP A 25 13.81 -20.76 -23.06
N ARG A 26 13.74 -21.93 -22.42
CA ARG A 26 12.67 -22.30 -21.48
C ARG A 26 12.77 -21.54 -20.17
N VAL A 27 13.99 -21.34 -19.66
CA VAL A 27 14.25 -20.59 -18.43
C VAL A 27 13.99 -19.11 -18.67
N ARG A 28 14.48 -18.57 -19.80
CA ARG A 28 14.25 -17.16 -20.18
C ARG A 28 12.77 -16.81 -20.29
N ASN A 29 11.98 -17.61 -21.01
CA ASN A 29 10.52 -17.41 -21.12
C ASN A 29 9.81 -17.51 -19.77
N GLY A 30 10.28 -18.39 -18.88
CA GLY A 30 9.73 -18.50 -17.53
C GLY A 30 9.98 -17.23 -16.70
N ILE A 31 11.19 -16.67 -16.79
CA ILE A 31 11.55 -15.41 -16.11
C ILE A 31 10.75 -14.24 -16.70
N GLU A 32 10.59 -14.16 -18.02
CA GLU A 32 9.75 -13.13 -18.67
C GLU A 32 8.30 -13.19 -18.20
N TYR A 33 7.74 -14.39 -18.04
CA TYR A 33 6.40 -14.57 -17.48
C TYR A 33 6.28 -14.07 -16.04
N ILE A 34 7.30 -14.33 -15.22
CA ILE A 34 7.36 -13.86 -13.83
C ILE A 34 7.48 -12.33 -13.80
N ASP A 35 8.34 -11.75 -14.64
CA ASP A 35 8.52 -10.31 -14.76
C ASP A 35 7.20 -9.63 -15.19
N GLN A 36 6.51 -10.18 -16.19
CA GLN A 36 5.21 -9.68 -16.64
C GLN A 36 4.15 -9.80 -15.55
N PHE A 37 4.11 -10.91 -14.81
CA PHE A 37 3.18 -11.09 -13.69
C PHE A 37 3.39 -10.03 -12.61
N PHE A 38 4.63 -9.71 -12.26
CA PHE A 38 4.92 -8.65 -11.29
C PHE A 38 4.56 -7.26 -11.83
N ALA A 39 4.81 -6.99 -13.11
CA ALA A 39 4.41 -5.74 -13.76
C ALA A 39 2.87 -5.58 -13.79
N ASP A 40 2.13 -6.63 -14.10
CA ASP A 40 0.67 -6.61 -14.22
C ASP A 40 -0.03 -6.52 -12.86
N THR A 41 0.60 -7.03 -11.81
CA THR A 41 0.08 -6.99 -10.43
C THR A 41 0.61 -5.83 -9.62
N PHE A 42 1.52 -5.03 -10.19
CA PHE A 42 2.02 -3.80 -9.60
C PHE A 42 0.89 -2.79 -9.46
N LYS A 43 0.73 -2.25 -8.26
CA LYS A 43 -0.17 -1.12 -8.01
C LYS A 43 0.64 0.17 -8.17
N PRO A 44 0.43 0.99 -9.24
CA PRO A 44 1.14 2.25 -9.41
C PRO A 44 0.55 3.32 -8.49
N THR A 45 0.73 3.14 -7.18
CA THR A 45 0.10 3.93 -6.12
C THR A 45 0.36 5.43 -6.30
N ALA A 46 1.59 5.83 -6.61
CA ALA A 46 1.93 7.24 -6.87
C ALA A 46 1.10 7.83 -8.02
N ARG A 47 0.99 7.10 -9.14
CA ARG A 47 0.23 7.53 -10.31
C ARG A 47 -1.27 7.60 -10.02
N LEU A 48 -1.79 6.66 -9.21
CA LEU A 48 -3.19 6.66 -8.77
C LEU A 48 -3.49 7.84 -7.83
N ILE A 49 -2.56 8.20 -6.95
CA ILE A 49 -2.67 9.40 -6.11
C ILE A 49 -2.71 10.67 -6.97
N GLU A 50 -1.78 10.80 -7.91
CA GLU A 50 -1.74 11.94 -8.85
C GLU A 50 -3.04 12.08 -9.65
N GLN A 51 -3.54 10.99 -10.21
CA GLN A 51 -4.80 10.96 -10.97
C GLN A 51 -6.02 11.38 -10.12
N ASN A 52 -5.96 11.18 -8.81
CA ASN A 52 -7.03 11.48 -7.87
C ASN A 52 -6.71 12.69 -6.98
N ALA A 53 -5.76 13.55 -7.35
CA ALA A 53 -5.31 14.67 -6.53
C ALA A 53 -6.46 15.58 -6.06
N THR A 54 -7.46 15.82 -6.91
CA THR A 54 -8.65 16.63 -6.55
C THR A 54 -9.47 15.99 -5.42
N PHE A 55 -9.56 14.66 -5.39
CA PHE A 55 -10.23 13.94 -4.30
C PHE A 55 -9.47 14.13 -2.98
N PHE A 56 -8.14 13.93 -3.01
CA PHE A 56 -7.29 14.08 -1.83
C PHE A 56 -7.30 15.53 -1.29
N ALA A 57 -7.24 16.52 -2.17
CA ALA A 57 -7.37 17.94 -1.77
C ALA A 57 -8.72 18.25 -1.10
N GLY A 58 -9.78 17.52 -1.46
CA GLY A 58 -11.09 17.63 -0.82
C GLY A 58 -11.14 17.14 0.63
N LEU A 59 -10.13 16.41 1.10
CA LEU A 59 -10.08 15.86 2.46
C LEU A 59 -9.75 16.90 3.53
N ALA A 60 -9.31 18.11 3.16
CA ALA A 60 -8.87 19.14 4.10
C ALA A 60 -9.89 19.53 5.19
N ASN A 61 -11.20 19.38 4.91
CA ASN A 61 -12.27 19.69 5.86
C ASN A 61 -12.89 18.45 6.53
N VAL A 62 -12.34 17.26 6.28
CA VAL A 62 -12.86 16.00 6.81
C VAL A 62 -12.43 15.82 8.27
N ARG A 63 -13.42 15.59 9.14
CA ARG A 63 -13.21 15.39 10.58
C ARG A 63 -13.33 13.94 11.04
N GLU A 64 -13.76 13.04 10.16
CA GLU A 64 -13.87 11.61 10.45
C GLU A 64 -13.36 10.80 9.26
N ILE A 65 -12.38 9.94 9.52
CA ILE A 65 -11.83 8.98 8.57
C ILE A 65 -12.11 7.58 9.10
N LYS A 66 -12.62 6.71 8.23
CA LYS A 66 -12.91 5.32 8.53
C LYS A 66 -12.14 4.45 7.53
N ILE A 67 -11.14 3.71 8.01
CA ILE A 67 -10.35 2.78 7.21
C ILE A 67 -10.90 1.38 7.43
N MET A 68 -11.45 0.80 6.37
CA MET A 68 -11.85 -0.61 6.35
C MET A 68 -10.80 -1.42 5.58
N GLY A 69 -10.14 -2.37 6.22
CA GLY A 69 -9.07 -3.14 5.57
C GLY A 69 -8.53 -4.30 6.38
N HIS A 70 -8.34 -5.45 5.74
CA HIS A 70 -8.00 -6.70 6.44
C HIS A 70 -6.54 -6.80 6.92
N GLY A 71 -5.69 -5.81 6.67
CA GLY A 71 -4.28 -5.99 7.00
C GLY A 71 -3.33 -4.81 6.84
N LEU A 72 -3.78 -3.57 6.65
CA LEU A 72 -2.92 -2.35 6.60
C LEU A 72 -1.56 -2.64 5.96
N ALA A 73 -1.57 -3.16 4.73
CA ALA A 73 -0.34 -3.68 4.15
C ALA A 73 0.59 -2.51 3.83
N GLU A 74 1.90 -2.77 3.74
CA GLU A 74 2.89 -1.74 3.38
C GLU A 74 2.52 -1.02 2.07
N VAL A 75 1.85 -1.74 1.17
CA VAL A 75 1.34 -1.21 -0.11
C VAL A 75 0.31 -0.10 0.04
N ASP A 76 -0.35 -0.02 1.20
CA ASP A 76 -1.37 0.99 1.50
C ASP A 76 -0.76 2.24 2.17
N ALA A 77 0.49 2.18 2.64
CA ALA A 77 1.16 3.28 3.34
C ALA A 77 1.17 4.59 2.54
N PRO A 78 1.48 4.61 1.22
CA PRO A 78 1.50 5.88 0.48
C PRO A 78 0.13 6.55 0.38
N TYR A 79 -0.97 5.78 0.40
CA TYR A 79 -2.32 6.35 0.44
C TYR A 79 -2.62 6.97 1.81
N ILE A 80 -2.22 6.28 2.89
CA ILE A 80 -2.40 6.77 4.25
C ILE A 80 -1.60 8.05 4.45
N ASP A 81 -0.35 8.09 3.98
CA ASP A 81 0.52 9.27 4.02
C ASP A 81 -0.10 10.47 3.28
N GLU A 82 -0.64 10.24 2.08
CA GLU A 82 -1.30 11.30 1.33
C GLU A 82 -2.57 11.81 2.04
N ILE A 83 -3.37 10.92 2.62
CA ILE A 83 -4.54 11.34 3.42
C ILE A 83 -4.09 12.20 4.60
N MET A 84 -3.05 11.79 5.32
CA MET A 84 -2.50 12.52 6.47
C MET A 84 -1.95 13.90 6.08
N ARG A 85 -1.38 14.04 4.89
CA ARG A 85 -0.91 15.34 4.38
C ARG A 85 -2.05 16.33 4.15
N GLN A 86 -3.24 15.83 3.83
CA GLN A 86 -4.37 16.68 3.46
C GLN A 86 -5.26 17.03 4.65
N VAL A 87 -5.37 16.16 5.66
CA VAL A 87 -6.28 16.37 6.81
C VAL A 87 -5.62 17.04 8.02
N ASP A 88 -6.45 17.58 8.92
CA ASP A 88 -5.99 18.09 10.21
C ASP A 88 -5.84 16.97 11.24
N LEU A 89 -4.60 16.50 11.43
CA LEU A 89 -4.26 15.43 12.38
C LEU A 89 -4.59 15.75 13.85
N THR A 90 -4.88 17.02 14.19
CA THR A 90 -5.21 17.43 15.56
C THR A 90 -6.70 17.37 15.87
N THR A 91 -7.56 17.35 14.84
CA THR A 91 -9.02 17.36 15.01
C THR A 91 -9.74 16.19 14.35
N THR A 92 -9.15 15.60 13.31
CA THR A 92 -9.74 14.48 12.57
C THR A 92 -9.66 13.19 13.39
N ARG A 93 -10.81 12.53 13.57
CA ARG A 93 -10.89 11.21 14.21
C ARG A 93 -10.70 10.11 13.18
N TRP A 94 -9.96 9.08 13.55
CA TRP A 94 -9.66 7.91 12.73
C TRP A 94 -10.26 6.68 13.36
N THR A 95 -11.01 5.90 12.59
CA THR A 95 -11.45 4.57 12.99
C THR A 95 -10.85 3.55 12.04
N VAL A 96 -10.07 2.62 12.57
CA VAL A 96 -9.37 1.62 11.78
C VAL A 96 -9.94 0.25 12.10
N SER A 97 -10.57 -0.38 11.10
CA SER A 97 -10.98 -1.77 11.21
C SER A 97 -9.74 -2.66 11.11
N ILE A 98 -9.60 -3.61 12.01
CA ILE A 98 -8.51 -4.58 12.01
C ILE A 98 -9.10 -5.98 11.87
N TYR A 99 -8.47 -6.79 11.03
CA TYR A 99 -8.70 -8.23 10.91
C TYR A 99 -7.43 -8.97 11.34
N GLY A 100 -7.59 -10.03 12.15
CA GLY A 100 -6.48 -10.83 12.66
C GLY A 100 -5.87 -10.27 13.96
N ASP A 101 -4.54 -10.27 14.05
CA ASP A 101 -3.80 -9.86 15.26
C ASP A 101 -3.93 -8.35 15.51
N LEU A 102 -4.77 -8.00 16.49
CA LEU A 102 -5.07 -6.62 16.85
C LEU A 102 -3.83 -5.87 17.36
N ASP A 103 -2.98 -6.53 18.16
CA ASP A 103 -1.85 -5.87 18.81
C ASP A 103 -0.75 -5.55 17.80
N ALA A 104 -0.43 -6.50 16.91
CA ALA A 104 0.53 -6.28 15.84
C ALA A 104 0.11 -5.14 14.91
N ARG A 105 -1.18 -5.10 14.54
CA ARG A 105 -1.71 -4.07 13.62
C ARG A 105 -1.86 -2.71 14.27
N ARG A 106 -2.21 -2.68 15.55
CA ARG A 106 -2.20 -1.46 16.36
C ARG A 106 -0.78 -0.91 16.50
N ALA A 107 0.22 -1.75 16.72
CA ALA A 107 1.61 -1.33 16.78
C ALA A 107 2.11 -0.77 15.44
N GLN A 108 1.71 -1.39 14.33
CA GLN A 108 2.02 -0.92 12.98
C GLN A 108 1.40 0.46 12.69
N PHE A 109 0.09 0.63 12.94
CA PHE A 109 -0.60 1.91 12.69
C PHE A 109 -0.24 2.99 13.72
N GLY A 110 0.16 2.60 14.93
CA GLY A 110 0.62 3.52 15.97
C GLY A 110 1.94 4.23 15.66
N GLN A 111 2.61 3.88 14.56
CA GLN A 111 3.80 4.60 14.07
C GLN A 111 3.45 5.97 13.46
N TYR A 112 2.19 6.16 13.06
CA TYR A 112 1.76 7.43 12.48
C TYR A 112 1.59 8.52 13.54
N PRO A 113 1.83 9.80 13.18
CA PRO A 113 1.81 10.93 14.12
C PRO A 113 0.38 11.41 14.44
N ILE A 114 -0.53 10.49 14.78
CA ILE A 114 -1.89 10.80 15.21
C ILE A 114 -1.98 10.65 16.72
N ALA A 115 -2.62 11.61 17.38
CA ALA A 115 -2.82 11.54 18.83
C ALA A 115 -3.64 10.28 19.19
N PRO A 116 -3.21 9.46 20.18
CA PRO A 116 -3.87 8.19 20.50
C PRO A 116 -5.35 8.33 20.88
N ASN A 117 -5.78 9.49 21.38
CA ASN A 117 -7.18 9.78 21.71
C ASN A 117 -8.06 10.08 20.48
N LEU A 118 -7.47 10.23 19.31
CA LEU A 118 -8.17 10.46 18.04
C LEU A 118 -8.25 9.19 17.18
N VAL A 119 -7.63 8.08 17.60
CA VAL A 119 -7.66 6.81 16.87
C VAL A 119 -8.42 5.76 17.65
N ASP A 120 -9.44 5.20 17.02
CA ASP A 120 -10.21 4.06 17.51
C ASP A 120 -9.91 2.83 16.66
N TYR A 121 -9.62 1.70 17.30
CA TYR A 121 -9.33 0.44 16.63
C TYR A 121 -10.48 -0.53 16.88
N ARG A 122 -11.08 -1.04 15.81
CA ARG A 122 -12.22 -1.97 15.91
C ARG A 122 -11.94 -3.26 15.16
N SER A 123 -12.49 -4.36 15.65
CA SER A 123 -12.55 -5.58 14.84
C SER A 123 -13.39 -5.30 13.59
N LEU A 124 -13.00 -5.87 12.44
CA LEU A 124 -13.82 -5.79 11.22
C LEU A 124 -15.24 -6.33 11.42
N ALA A 125 -15.46 -7.25 12.36
CA ALA A 125 -16.79 -7.77 12.68
C ALA A 125 -17.70 -6.75 13.40
N ASP A 126 -17.11 -5.71 14.00
CA ASP A 126 -17.80 -4.70 14.81
C ASP A 126 -17.87 -3.32 14.11
N PHE A 127 -17.55 -3.29 12.80
CA PHE A 127 -17.44 -2.07 12.01
C PHE A 127 -18.73 -1.72 11.27
#